data_AF-A0A4Q1KT38-F1
#
_entry.id   AF-A0A4Q1KT38-F1
#
_cell.length_a   1.000
_cell.length_b   1.000
_cell.length_c   1.000
_cell.angle_alpha   90.00
_cell.angle_beta   90.00
_cell.angle_gamma   90.00
#
_symmetry.space_group_name_H-M   'P 1'
#
loop_
_entity.id
_entity.type
_entity.pdbx_description
1 polymer ?
#
loop_
_entity_poly.entity_id
_entity_poly.type
_entity_poly.pdbx_seq_one_letter_code
_entity_poly.pdbx_strand_id
1 'polypeptide(L)'
;MTHEQQDLRDINVGRGTGFTVALFVRDRLALPVADDVPALVPRIAVEPLPGDEAVALADGWREWWDRLAEVPAGRDVRPASERLATVVDALADEARAWDEQMVRPNFFFSEADLPDGYVPEPIGDPDVAVVYDVELVPVGGAWHRDLGPHRLLVSVQTWEDPAVMDALLRPRIERLQSRAGAAPRTAPQVWHLTVDGQAFTVVDRPHDPGVYDFSWTNGPVEGYGFTIGTSTREPLGEDVMRREIRGFVEGYEP
;
A
#
# COMPACT_ATOMS: atom_id res chain seq x y z
N MET A 1 -6.90 -13.75 14.63
CA MET A 1 -8.01 -13.06 13.94
C MET A 1 -7.59 -12.94 12.50
N THR A 2 -8.22 -13.73 11.64
CA THR A 2 -7.99 -13.75 10.19
C THR A 2 -8.65 -12.51 9.60
N HIS A 3 -7.86 -11.66 8.94
CA HIS A 3 -8.39 -10.60 8.09
C HIS A 3 -9.20 -11.25 6.97
N GLU A 4 -10.52 -11.07 7.00
CA GLU A 4 -11.41 -11.43 5.89
C GLU A 4 -11.11 -10.45 4.75
N GLN A 5 -10.13 -10.79 3.93
CA GLN A 5 -9.91 -10.17 2.62
C GLN A 5 -11.07 -10.60 1.72
N GLN A 6 -11.93 -9.65 1.39
CA GLN A 6 -12.90 -9.83 0.32
C GLN A 6 -12.14 -10.06 -1.00
N ASP A 7 -12.30 -11.24 -1.56
CA ASP A 7 -11.70 -11.63 -2.82
C ASP A 7 -12.56 -11.08 -3.98
N LEU A 8 -12.58 -9.75 -4.15
CA LEU A 8 -12.94 -9.09 -5.40
C LEU A 8 -11.81 -9.31 -6.42
N ARG A 9 -11.37 -10.57 -6.56
CA ARG A 9 -10.26 -11.23 -7.28
C ARG A 9 -8.89 -10.53 -7.42
N ASP A 10 -8.80 -9.23 -7.15
CA ASP A 10 -7.69 -8.37 -7.55
C ASP A 10 -7.70 -7.01 -6.79
N ILE A 11 -8.74 -6.70 -6.00
CA ILE A 11 -8.80 -5.48 -5.17
C ILE A 11 -8.66 -5.85 -3.69
N ASN A 12 -7.58 -5.40 -3.07
CA ASN A 12 -7.43 -5.45 -1.62
C ASN A 12 -8.04 -4.19 -1.02
N VAL A 13 -8.93 -4.37 -0.05
CA VAL A 13 -9.49 -3.25 0.70
C VAL A 13 -8.95 -3.32 2.13
N GLY A 14 -8.33 -2.22 2.56
CA GLY A 14 -7.72 -2.09 3.87
C GLY A 14 -8.22 -0.85 4.61
N ARG A 15 -7.95 -0.82 5.92
CA ARG A 15 -8.07 0.42 6.68
C ARG A 15 -6.85 1.29 6.40
N GLY A 16 -7.06 2.56 6.12
CA GLY A 16 -5.98 3.54 6.03
C GLY A 16 -5.49 3.97 7.41
N THR A 17 -5.23 3.05 8.34
CA THR A 17 -5.01 3.35 9.77
C THR A 17 -3.94 4.42 9.99
N GLY A 18 -2.79 4.34 9.29
CA GLY A 18 -1.76 5.38 9.36
C GLY A 18 -2.27 6.77 8.96
N PHE A 19 -3.06 6.85 7.89
CA PHE A 19 -3.72 8.08 7.45
C PHE A 19 -4.80 8.54 8.43
N THR A 20 -5.62 7.63 8.98
CA THR A 20 -6.63 7.98 9.99
C THR A 20 -5.97 8.58 11.22
N VAL A 21 -4.88 8.00 11.72
CA VAL A 21 -4.14 8.55 12.88
C VAL A 21 -3.55 9.91 12.54
N ALA A 22 -2.98 10.10 11.35
CA ALA A 22 -2.49 11.40 10.92
C ALA A 22 -3.62 12.46 10.90
N LEU A 23 -4.77 12.13 10.31
CA LEU A 23 -5.95 13.02 10.29
C LEU A 23 -6.47 13.30 11.69
N PHE A 24 -6.42 12.30 12.59
CA PHE A 24 -6.82 12.47 13.98
C PHE A 24 -5.94 13.51 14.66
N VAL A 25 -4.61 13.41 14.55
CA VAL A 25 -3.68 14.40 15.12
C VAL A 25 -3.91 15.79 14.52
N ARG A 26 -4.12 15.88 13.20
CA ARG A 26 -4.40 17.16 12.52
C ARG A 26 -5.64 17.83 13.10
N ASP A 27 -6.75 17.10 13.16
CA ASP A 27 -8.05 17.64 13.56
C ASP A 27 -8.10 17.89 15.08
N ARG A 28 -7.48 17.02 15.89
CA ARG A 28 -7.42 17.12 17.36
C ARG A 28 -6.71 18.40 17.77
N LEU A 29 -5.62 18.75 17.07
CA LEU A 29 -4.76 19.89 17.42
C LEU A 29 -5.02 21.14 16.58
N ALA A 30 -5.99 21.07 15.65
CA ALA A 30 -6.29 22.13 14.69
C ALA A 30 -5.05 22.64 13.94
N LEU A 31 -4.23 21.71 13.42
CA LEU A 31 -3.00 22.07 12.72
C LEU A 31 -3.31 22.88 11.45
N PRO A 32 -2.60 24.00 11.18
CA PRO A 32 -2.83 24.86 10.01
C PRO A 32 -2.22 24.25 8.73
N VAL A 33 -2.76 23.12 8.29
CA VAL A 33 -2.44 22.48 7.01
C VAL A 33 -3.52 22.80 5.97
N ALA A 34 -3.21 22.65 4.68
CA ALA A 34 -4.17 22.93 3.62
C ALA A 34 -5.40 22.00 3.73
N ASP A 35 -6.58 22.50 3.36
CA ASP A 35 -7.86 21.78 3.41
C ASP A 35 -8.08 20.85 2.19
N ASP A 36 -7.01 20.29 1.62
CA ASP A 36 -7.12 19.37 0.47
C ASP A 36 -7.69 18.00 0.87
N VAL A 37 -7.64 17.67 2.16
CA VAL A 37 -8.29 16.49 2.75
C VAL A 37 -9.39 16.93 3.72
N PRO A 38 -10.65 16.49 3.54
CA PRO A 38 -11.73 16.84 4.45
C PRO A 38 -11.45 16.39 5.89
N ALA A 39 -12.17 16.98 6.82
CA ALA A 39 -12.09 16.61 8.23
C ALA A 39 -12.69 15.24 8.52
N LEU A 40 -12.26 14.64 9.62
CA LEU A 40 -12.79 13.39 10.13
C LEU A 40 -14.28 13.50 10.43
N VAL A 41 -14.99 12.42 10.12
CA VAL A 41 -16.40 12.21 10.45
C VAL A 41 -16.51 10.87 11.19
N PRO A 42 -17.08 10.88 12.41
CA PRO A 42 -17.60 12.03 13.15
C PRO A 42 -16.51 13.03 13.56
N ARG A 43 -16.89 14.29 13.75
CA ARG A 43 -15.97 15.33 14.22
C ARG A 43 -15.45 14.98 15.61
N ILE A 44 -14.14 15.12 15.80
CA ILE A 44 -13.46 14.89 17.08
C ILE A 44 -13.38 16.17 17.93
N ALA A 45 -13.15 16.00 19.23
CA ALA A 45 -12.95 17.13 20.13
C ALA A 45 -11.64 17.86 19.79
N VAL A 46 -11.68 19.18 19.66
CA VAL A 46 -10.50 19.97 19.30
C VAL A 46 -9.84 20.54 20.56
N GLU A 47 -8.53 20.39 20.68
CA GLU A 47 -7.66 21.01 21.69
C GLU A 47 -6.53 21.73 20.94
N PRO A 48 -6.79 22.99 20.55
CA PRO A 48 -5.86 23.71 19.69
C PRO A 48 -4.57 24.03 20.44
N LEU A 49 -3.45 23.91 19.74
CA LEU A 49 -2.15 24.33 20.25
C LEU A 49 -1.94 25.85 20.07
N PRO A 50 -1.01 26.45 20.83
CA PRO A 50 -0.52 27.79 20.53
C PRO A 50 -0.08 27.91 19.07
N GLY A 51 -0.33 29.06 18.43
CA GLY A 51 -0.20 29.19 16.98
C GLY A 51 1.22 28.93 16.44
N ASP A 52 2.25 29.31 17.18
CA ASP A 52 3.66 29.02 16.86
C ASP A 52 3.97 27.52 16.95
N GLU A 53 3.43 26.85 17.97
CA GLU A 53 3.57 25.41 18.14
C GLU A 53 2.80 24.62 17.07
N ALA A 54 1.58 25.04 16.75
CA ALA A 54 0.74 24.43 15.72
C ALA A 54 1.41 24.51 14.33
N VAL A 55 2.00 25.66 14.00
CA VAL A 55 2.75 25.84 12.74
C VAL A 55 3.97 24.93 12.68
N ALA A 56 4.74 24.83 13.76
CA ALA A 56 5.92 23.95 13.80
C ALA A 56 5.56 22.46 13.63
N LEU A 57 4.42 22.02 14.17
CA LEU A 57 3.93 20.65 13.99
C LEU A 57 3.30 20.42 12.61
N ALA A 58 2.69 21.44 12.00
CA ALA A 58 2.07 21.33 10.69
C ALA A 58 3.06 20.91 9.59
N ASP A 59 4.29 21.44 9.62
CA ASP A 59 5.32 21.06 8.64
C ASP A 59 5.73 19.59 8.78
N GLY A 60 6.00 19.14 10.01
CA GLY A 60 6.31 17.74 10.29
C GLY A 60 5.14 16.80 9.97
N TRP A 61 3.90 17.29 10.11
CA TRP A 61 2.71 16.53 9.76
C TRP A 61 2.60 16.34 8.25
N ARG A 62 2.86 17.38 7.44
CA ARG A 62 2.81 17.27 5.97
C ARG A 62 3.86 16.28 5.46
N GLU A 63 5.09 16.36 5.97
CA GLU A 63 6.13 15.38 5.63
C GLU A 63 5.71 13.95 5.98
N TRP A 64 5.12 13.76 7.16
CA TRP A 64 4.63 12.45 7.58
C TRP A 64 3.47 11.94 6.69
N TRP A 65 2.52 12.81 6.36
CA TRP A 65 1.39 12.52 5.48
C TRP A 65 1.84 12.06 4.08
N ASP A 66 2.88 12.68 3.54
CA ASP A 66 3.45 12.29 2.24
C ASP A 66 4.22 10.96 2.35
N ARG A 67 4.99 10.75 3.42
CA ARG A 67 5.69 9.48 3.66
C ARG A 67 4.75 8.28 3.82
N LEU A 68 3.54 8.48 4.34
CA LEU A 68 2.52 7.43 4.42
C LEU A 68 2.07 6.95 3.02
N ALA A 69 2.11 7.83 2.01
CA ALA A 69 1.80 7.47 0.63
C ALA A 69 2.88 6.59 -0.01
N GLU A 70 4.13 6.73 0.42
CA GLU A 70 5.30 6.05 -0.15
C GLU A 70 5.50 4.61 0.38
N VAL A 71 4.92 4.27 1.53
CA VAL A 71 5.05 2.93 2.11
C VAL A 71 3.94 1.99 1.63
N PRO A 72 4.13 0.66 1.67
CA PRO A 72 3.05 -0.28 1.39
C PRO A 72 1.84 -0.10 2.32
N ALA A 73 0.65 -0.45 1.83
CA ALA A 73 -0.60 -0.39 2.60
C ALA A 73 -0.48 -1.15 3.95
N GLY A 74 -1.07 -0.58 4.99
CA GLY A 74 -1.06 -1.16 6.35
C GLY A 74 0.30 -1.12 7.07
N ARG A 75 1.34 -0.47 6.51
CA ARG A 75 2.61 -0.26 7.22
C ARG A 75 2.55 0.98 8.10
N ASP A 76 2.91 0.79 9.37
CA ASP A 76 3.08 1.90 10.30
C ASP A 76 4.34 2.70 9.96
N VAL A 77 4.18 4.03 9.86
CA VAL A 77 5.27 4.97 9.65
C VAL A 77 5.26 5.96 10.79
N ARG A 78 6.36 6.06 11.52
CA ARG A 78 6.53 7.08 12.55
C ARG A 78 6.91 8.43 11.90
N PRO A 79 6.41 9.58 12.40
CA PRO A 79 6.88 10.89 11.97
C PRO A 79 8.39 11.04 12.10
N ALA A 80 9.04 11.75 11.17
CA ALA A 80 10.47 12.07 11.26
C ALA A 80 10.79 13.07 12.38
N SER A 81 9.87 14.01 12.61
CA SER A 81 9.98 14.98 13.69
C SER A 81 9.76 14.30 15.03
N GLU A 82 10.79 14.25 15.88
CA GLU A 82 10.70 13.72 17.26
C GLU A 82 9.60 14.41 18.08
N ARG A 83 9.38 15.71 17.85
CA ARG A 83 8.31 16.46 18.51
C ARG A 83 6.93 15.93 18.09
N LEU A 84 6.70 15.78 16.79
CA LEU A 84 5.44 15.23 16.29
C LEU A 84 5.28 13.77 16.69
N ALA A 85 6.35 12.98 16.67
CA ALA A 85 6.33 11.60 17.11
C ALA A 85 5.89 11.48 18.58
N THR A 86 6.42 12.33 19.47
CA THR A 86 5.99 12.40 20.88
C THR A 86 4.49 12.71 21.01
N VAL A 87 3.98 13.63 20.20
CA VAL A 87 2.55 13.98 20.17
C VAL A 87 1.70 12.82 19.65
N VAL A 88 2.15 12.15 18.58
CA VAL A 88 1.48 10.96 18.03
C VAL A 88 1.45 9.84 19.08
N ASP A 89 2.57 9.59 19.77
CA ASP A 89 2.66 8.57 20.81
C ASP A 89 1.68 8.88 21.97
N ALA A 90 1.52 10.15 22.34
CA ALA A 90 0.58 10.58 23.37
C ALA A 90 -0.90 10.44 22.96
N LEU A 91 -1.20 10.55 21.66
CA LEU A 91 -2.56 10.45 21.12
C LEU A 91 -2.89 9.06 20.54
N ALA A 92 -1.92 8.14 20.49
CA ALA A 92 -2.02 6.89 19.74
C ALA A 92 -3.19 6.00 20.22
N ASP A 93 -3.38 5.88 21.53
CA ASP A 93 -4.45 5.05 22.09
C ASP A 93 -5.83 5.64 21.84
N GLU A 94 -5.97 6.96 21.92
CA GLU A 94 -7.21 7.67 21.58
C GLU A 94 -7.53 7.53 20.09
N ALA A 95 -6.55 7.75 19.22
CA ALA A 95 -6.69 7.64 17.78
C ALA A 95 -7.06 6.20 17.35
N ARG A 96 -6.42 5.18 17.96
CA ARG A 96 -6.73 3.77 17.69
C ARG A 96 -8.14 3.39 18.16
N ALA A 97 -8.52 3.79 19.38
CA ALA A 97 -9.86 3.56 19.89
C ALA A 97 -10.93 4.24 19.02
N TRP A 98 -10.61 5.41 18.45
CA TRP A 98 -11.49 6.10 17.52
C TRP A 98 -11.57 5.38 16.17
N ASP A 99 -10.44 4.98 15.56
CA ASP A 99 -10.39 4.23 14.29
C ASP A 99 -11.19 2.92 14.37
N GLU A 100 -11.04 2.18 15.47
CA GLU A 100 -11.77 0.94 15.72
C GLU A 100 -13.29 1.12 15.79
N GLN A 101 -13.76 2.26 16.31
CA GLN A 101 -15.19 2.56 16.42
C GLN A 101 -15.81 3.00 15.09
N MET A 102 -15.05 3.70 14.25
CA MET A 102 -15.57 4.38 13.07
C MET A 102 -15.43 3.56 11.80
N VAL A 103 -14.35 2.80 11.65
CA VAL A 103 -14.15 1.92 10.49
C VAL A 103 -14.62 0.52 10.88
N ARG A 104 -15.94 0.31 11.01
CA ARG A 104 -16.44 -1.03 11.36
C ARG A 104 -16.10 -2.05 10.28
N PRO A 105 -15.67 -3.27 10.64
CA PRO A 105 -15.40 -4.34 9.68
C PRO A 105 -16.61 -4.69 8.79
N ASN A 106 -17.84 -4.48 9.28
CA ASN A 106 -19.06 -4.83 8.54
C ASN A 106 -19.38 -3.92 7.34
N PHE A 107 -18.54 -2.92 7.02
CA PHE A 107 -18.68 -2.10 5.81
C PHE A 107 -17.86 -2.64 4.62
N PHE A 108 -16.99 -3.62 4.86
CA PHE A 108 -16.41 -4.43 3.80
C PHE A 108 -17.46 -5.50 3.53
N PHE A 109 -18.14 -5.41 2.39
CA PHE A 109 -19.24 -6.29 2.03
C PHE A 109 -18.89 -7.73 2.45
N SER A 110 -19.69 -8.42 3.24
CA SER A 110 -19.65 -9.86 3.08
C SER A 110 -20.16 -10.15 1.66
N GLU A 111 -19.74 -11.23 1.00
CA GLU A 111 -20.48 -11.73 -0.18
C GLU A 111 -21.98 -11.90 0.17
N ALA A 112 -22.28 -12.12 1.46
CA ALA A 112 -23.63 -12.18 2.02
C ALA A 112 -24.36 -10.83 2.16
N ASP A 113 -23.67 -9.69 2.06
CA ASP A 113 -24.28 -8.34 2.10
C ASP A 113 -24.55 -7.78 0.70
N LEU A 114 -24.11 -8.47 -0.35
CA LEU A 114 -24.47 -8.14 -1.73
C LEU A 114 -25.95 -8.50 -1.98
N PRO A 115 -26.69 -7.68 -2.75
CA PRO A 115 -28.05 -8.02 -3.14
C PRO A 115 -28.09 -9.40 -3.81
N ASP A 116 -29.11 -10.21 -3.52
CA ASP A 116 -29.30 -11.52 -4.15
C ASP A 116 -29.20 -11.40 -5.69
N GLY A 117 -28.22 -12.09 -6.29
CA GLY A 117 -27.96 -12.08 -7.73
C GLY A 117 -27.01 -10.99 -8.24
N TYR A 118 -26.46 -10.15 -7.34
CA TYR A 118 -25.40 -9.20 -7.69
C TYR A 118 -24.07 -9.94 -7.82
N VAL A 119 -23.66 -10.19 -9.06
CA VAL A 119 -22.29 -10.60 -9.39
C VAL A 119 -21.56 -9.33 -9.80
N PRO A 120 -20.60 -8.82 -9.02
CA PRO A 120 -19.78 -7.72 -9.49
C PRO A 120 -19.11 -8.16 -10.79
N GLU A 121 -19.37 -7.45 -11.90
CA GLU A 121 -18.60 -7.68 -13.11
C GLU A 121 -17.12 -7.43 -12.76
N PRO A 122 -16.20 -8.34 -13.15
CA PRO A 122 -14.79 -8.10 -12.94
C PRO A 122 -14.42 -6.76 -13.58
N ILE A 123 -13.75 -5.90 -12.82
CA ILE A 123 -13.23 -4.66 -13.38
C ILE A 123 -12.01 -5.02 -14.23
N GLY A 124 -12.14 -4.86 -15.55
CA GLY A 124 -11.06 -5.15 -16.51
C GLY A 124 -11.03 -6.60 -17.02
N ASP A 125 -9.88 -7.01 -17.57
CA ASP A 125 -9.64 -8.35 -18.09
C ASP A 125 -9.37 -9.37 -16.96
N PRO A 126 -10.23 -10.37 -16.72
CA PRO A 126 -10.07 -11.32 -15.64
C PRO A 126 -8.86 -12.25 -15.80
N ASP A 127 -8.26 -12.33 -16.99
CA ASP A 127 -7.09 -13.17 -17.25
C ASP A 127 -5.77 -12.44 -16.93
N VAL A 128 -5.81 -11.15 -16.62
CA VAL A 128 -4.63 -10.33 -16.27
C VAL A 128 -4.71 -9.95 -14.80
N ALA A 129 -4.11 -10.79 -13.96
CA ALA A 129 -4.11 -10.59 -12.52
C ALA A 129 -3.32 -9.33 -12.11
N VAL A 130 -4.02 -8.38 -11.51
CA VAL A 130 -3.49 -7.08 -11.07
C VAL A 130 -3.99 -6.80 -9.67
N VAL A 131 -3.08 -6.73 -8.71
CA VAL A 131 -3.45 -6.34 -7.34
C VAL A 131 -3.58 -4.82 -7.23
N TYR A 132 -4.69 -4.35 -6.68
CA TYR A 132 -4.99 -2.94 -6.44
C TYR A 132 -5.40 -2.74 -4.98
N ASP A 133 -4.67 -1.91 -4.24
CA ASP A 133 -4.93 -1.62 -2.83
C ASP A 133 -5.80 -0.36 -2.68
N VAL A 134 -6.91 -0.47 -1.97
CA VAL A 134 -7.78 0.64 -1.60
C VAL A 134 -7.78 0.77 -0.08
N GLU A 135 -7.40 1.95 0.41
CA GLU A 135 -7.45 2.28 1.83
C GLU A 135 -8.58 3.25 2.14
N LEU A 136 -9.34 2.93 3.18
CA LEU A 136 -10.46 3.75 3.61
C LEU A 136 -10.07 4.71 4.74
N VAL A 137 -10.50 5.96 4.63
CA VAL A 137 -10.43 6.96 5.71
C VAL A 137 -11.82 7.55 6.02
N PRO A 138 -12.16 7.75 7.31
CA PRO A 138 -13.46 8.27 7.71
C PRO A 138 -13.48 9.81 7.67
N VAL A 139 -13.41 10.38 6.47
CA VAL A 139 -13.52 11.83 6.23
C VAL A 139 -14.88 12.19 5.63
N GLY A 140 -15.29 13.44 5.81
CA GLY A 140 -16.59 13.91 5.31
C GLY A 140 -16.63 14.09 3.79
N GLY A 141 -17.74 13.68 3.18
CA GLY A 141 -17.98 13.85 1.75
C GLY A 141 -17.32 12.78 0.88
N ALA A 142 -17.66 12.80 -0.42
CA ALA A 142 -16.93 12.03 -1.42
C ALA A 142 -15.56 12.67 -1.66
N TRP A 143 -14.49 11.91 -1.46
CA TRP A 143 -13.10 12.34 -1.55
C TRP A 143 -12.19 11.14 -1.84
N HIS A 144 -11.13 11.37 -2.62
CA HIS A 144 -10.10 10.39 -2.88
C HIS A 144 -8.75 11.06 -3.14
N ARG A 145 -7.67 10.30 -2.95
CA ARG A 145 -6.29 10.66 -3.30
C ARG A 145 -5.58 9.46 -3.90
N ASP A 146 -4.94 9.66 -5.05
CA ASP A 146 -4.02 8.67 -5.62
C ASP A 146 -2.75 8.59 -4.76
N LEU A 147 -2.42 7.39 -4.28
CA LEU A 147 -1.19 7.12 -3.54
C LEU A 147 -0.12 6.46 -4.42
N GLY A 148 -0.52 5.93 -5.57
CA GLY A 148 0.38 5.31 -6.53
C GLY A 148 -0.37 4.61 -7.66
N PRO A 149 0.36 3.92 -8.56
CA PRO A 149 -0.25 3.20 -9.67
C PRO A 149 -1.19 2.07 -9.21
N HIS A 150 -0.92 1.47 -8.05
CA HIS A 150 -1.66 0.34 -7.48
C HIS A 150 -2.42 0.70 -6.19
N ARG A 151 -2.48 1.98 -5.80
CA ARG A 151 -2.94 2.35 -4.46
C ARG A 151 -3.79 3.62 -4.46
N LEU A 152 -4.95 3.54 -3.82
CA LEU A 152 -5.92 4.62 -3.73
C LEU A 152 -6.36 4.80 -2.27
N LEU A 153 -6.35 6.04 -1.79
CA LEU A 153 -6.97 6.43 -0.54
C LEU A 153 -8.35 7.02 -0.84
N VAL A 154 -9.40 6.53 -0.20
CA VAL A 154 -10.76 7.02 -0.43
C VAL A 154 -11.49 7.29 0.88
N SER A 155 -12.45 8.21 0.85
CA SER A 155 -13.40 8.33 1.95
C SER A 155 -14.37 7.14 1.98
N VAL A 156 -14.86 6.78 3.17
CA VAL A 156 -15.89 5.74 3.33
C VAL A 156 -17.11 6.03 2.44
N GLN A 157 -17.55 7.29 2.37
CA GLN A 157 -18.67 7.68 1.51
C GLN A 157 -18.40 7.47 0.01
N THR A 158 -17.16 7.65 -0.44
CA THR A 158 -16.77 7.36 -1.83
C THR A 158 -16.85 5.87 -2.10
N TRP A 159 -16.36 5.06 -1.16
CA TRP A 159 -16.41 3.60 -1.23
C TRP A 159 -17.84 3.06 -1.30
N GLU A 160 -18.76 3.66 -0.56
CA GLU A 160 -20.18 3.28 -0.54
C GLU A 160 -20.95 3.62 -1.82
N ASP A 161 -20.38 4.41 -2.74
CA ASP A 161 -20.97 4.72 -4.04
C ASP A 161 -20.32 3.87 -5.16
N PRO A 162 -20.97 2.78 -5.61
CA PRO A 162 -20.39 1.88 -6.59
C PRO A 162 -20.12 2.55 -7.94
N ALA A 163 -20.92 3.54 -8.34
CA ALA A 163 -20.74 4.22 -9.62
C ALA A 163 -19.49 5.11 -9.59
N VAL A 164 -19.24 5.77 -8.44
CA VAL A 164 -18.02 6.56 -8.24
C VAL A 164 -16.80 5.64 -8.15
N MET A 165 -16.88 4.54 -7.40
CA MET A 165 -15.77 3.58 -7.31
C MET A 165 -15.44 2.92 -8.66
N ASP A 166 -16.44 2.55 -9.46
CA ASP A 166 -16.21 2.02 -10.82
C ASP A 166 -15.49 3.05 -11.69
N ALA A 167 -15.97 4.30 -11.70
CA ALA A 167 -15.35 5.40 -12.45
C ALA A 167 -13.90 5.69 -12.01
N LEU A 168 -13.58 5.45 -10.73
CA LEU A 168 -12.22 5.58 -10.22
C LEU A 168 -11.35 4.37 -10.58
N LEU A 169 -11.80 3.15 -10.32
CA LEU A 169 -10.97 1.95 -10.41
C LEU A 169 -10.80 1.46 -11.85
N ARG A 170 -11.85 1.47 -12.67
CA ARG A 170 -11.83 0.96 -14.05
C ARG A 170 -10.67 1.51 -14.90
N PRO A 171 -10.49 2.83 -15.07
CA PRO A 171 -9.38 3.35 -15.88
C PRO A 171 -8.00 3.11 -15.23
N ARG A 172 -7.94 2.81 -13.94
CA ARG A 172 -6.68 2.49 -13.24
C ARG A 172 -6.29 1.04 -13.50
N ILE A 173 -7.22 0.11 -13.29
CA ILE A 173 -7.03 -1.32 -13.53
C ILE A 173 -6.75 -1.58 -15.01
N GLU A 174 -7.51 -1.00 -15.94
CA GLU A 174 -7.27 -1.14 -17.38
C GLU A 174 -5.86 -0.67 -17.79
N ARG A 175 -5.36 0.40 -17.18
CA ARG A 175 -3.97 0.88 -17.43
C ARG A 175 -2.93 -0.09 -16.90
N LEU A 176 -3.14 -0.66 -15.73
CA LEU A 176 -2.24 -1.66 -15.14
C LEU A 176 -2.25 -2.95 -15.97
N GLN A 177 -3.43 -3.42 -16.37
CA GLN A 177 -3.57 -4.58 -17.24
C GLN A 177 -2.95 -4.35 -18.62
N SER A 178 -3.08 -3.14 -19.19
CA SER A 178 -2.41 -2.80 -20.45
C SER A 178 -0.88 -2.84 -20.33
N ARG A 179 -0.33 -2.52 -19.15
CA ARG A 179 1.12 -2.62 -18.87
C ARG A 179 1.56 -4.06 -18.62
N ALA A 180 0.77 -4.83 -17.87
CA ALA A 180 1.04 -6.23 -17.59
C ALA A 180 0.87 -7.11 -18.85
N GLY A 181 -0.13 -6.80 -19.67
CA GLY A 181 -0.45 -7.45 -20.93
C GLY A 181 0.39 -6.99 -22.12
N ALA A 182 1.38 -6.11 -21.91
CA ALA A 182 2.40 -5.79 -22.90
C ALA A 182 3.31 -7.02 -23.14
N ALA A 183 2.78 -7.97 -23.90
CA ALA A 183 3.28 -9.28 -24.32
C ALA A 183 3.61 -10.28 -23.19
N PRO A 184 2.95 -11.47 -23.14
CA PRO A 184 3.47 -12.59 -22.37
C PRO A 184 4.85 -12.93 -22.93
N ARG A 185 5.87 -12.76 -22.09
CA ARG A 185 7.23 -13.13 -22.49
C ARG A 185 7.29 -14.65 -22.54
N THR A 186 7.24 -15.19 -23.76
CA THR A 186 7.20 -16.63 -24.02
C THR A 186 8.50 -17.34 -23.63
N ALA A 187 9.57 -16.59 -23.40
CA ALA A 187 10.86 -17.10 -22.98
C ALA A 187 11.34 -16.38 -21.70
N PRO A 188 11.94 -17.13 -20.75
CA PRO A 188 12.59 -16.53 -19.60
C PRO A 188 13.77 -15.67 -20.06
N GLN A 189 13.95 -14.53 -19.41
CA GLN A 189 15.12 -13.68 -19.54
C GLN A 189 16.14 -14.20 -18.55
N VAL A 190 17.36 -14.26 -19.04
CA VAL A 190 18.50 -14.73 -18.28
C VAL A 190 19.47 -13.57 -18.15
N TRP A 191 19.81 -13.24 -16.92
CA TRP A 191 20.84 -12.27 -16.59
C TRP A 191 22.00 -12.98 -15.90
N HIS A 192 23.21 -12.56 -16.21
CA HIS A 192 24.40 -12.99 -15.48
C HIS A 192 24.92 -11.81 -14.69
N LEU A 193 24.80 -11.89 -13.36
CA LEU A 193 25.20 -10.83 -12.45
C LEU A 193 26.46 -11.26 -11.70
N THR A 194 27.41 -10.33 -11.59
CA THR A 194 28.56 -10.47 -10.69
C THR A 194 28.46 -9.40 -9.62
N VAL A 195 28.47 -9.83 -8.36
CA VAL A 195 28.36 -8.99 -7.17
C VAL A 195 29.46 -9.41 -6.21
N ASP A 196 30.39 -8.50 -5.91
CA ASP A 196 31.48 -8.73 -4.96
C ASP A 196 32.29 -10.03 -5.21
N GLY A 197 32.51 -10.34 -6.49
CA GLY A 197 33.22 -11.55 -6.93
C GLY A 197 32.36 -12.83 -6.98
N GLN A 198 31.09 -12.77 -6.55
CA GLN A 198 30.13 -13.86 -6.65
C GLN A 198 29.32 -13.75 -7.93
N ALA A 199 29.15 -14.87 -8.63
CA ALA A 199 28.52 -14.95 -9.95
C ALA A 199 27.17 -15.68 -9.85
N PHE A 200 26.12 -15.01 -10.30
CA PHE A 200 24.75 -15.52 -10.30
C PHE A 200 24.16 -15.52 -11.71
N THR A 201 23.41 -16.57 -12.01
CA THR A 201 22.45 -16.58 -13.13
C THR A 201 21.07 -16.29 -12.56
N VAL A 202 20.44 -15.23 -13.04
CA VAL A 202 19.09 -14.83 -12.64
C VAL A 202 18.16 -15.14 -13.81
N VAL A 203 17.05 -15.81 -13.51
CA VAL A 203 16.05 -16.21 -14.50
C VAL A 203 14.71 -15.72 -14.01
N ASP A 204 13.97 -14.97 -14.82
CA ASP A 204 12.58 -14.67 -14.46
C ASP A 204 11.65 -15.84 -14.78
N ARG A 205 10.49 -15.86 -14.13
CA ARG A 205 9.45 -16.86 -14.41
C ARG A 205 8.41 -16.28 -15.38
N PRO A 206 8.34 -16.77 -16.63
CA PRO A 206 7.36 -16.31 -17.62
C PRO A 206 5.90 -16.36 -17.15
N HIS A 207 5.58 -17.33 -16.30
CA HIS A 207 4.21 -17.56 -15.80
C HIS A 207 3.96 -16.94 -14.42
N ASP A 208 4.99 -16.40 -13.77
CA ASP A 208 4.90 -15.72 -12.48
C ASP A 208 5.63 -14.37 -12.55
N PRO A 209 5.00 -13.31 -13.13
CA PRO A 209 5.61 -11.99 -13.23
C PRO A 209 6.08 -11.45 -11.86
N GLY A 210 7.27 -10.86 -11.83
CA GLY A 210 7.89 -10.39 -10.60
C GLY A 210 8.60 -11.47 -9.77
N VAL A 211 8.61 -12.73 -10.24
CA VAL A 211 9.34 -13.85 -9.63
C VAL A 211 10.62 -14.16 -10.40
N TYR A 212 11.72 -14.28 -9.66
CA TYR A 212 13.07 -14.48 -10.17
C TYR A 212 13.78 -15.60 -9.40
N ASP A 213 14.36 -16.54 -10.14
CA ASP A 213 15.22 -17.60 -9.61
C ASP A 213 16.68 -17.20 -9.78
N PHE A 214 17.42 -17.20 -8.68
CA PHE A 214 18.84 -16.88 -8.61
C PHE A 214 19.62 -18.18 -8.39
N SER A 215 20.53 -18.51 -9.30
CA SER A 215 21.45 -19.65 -9.17
C SER A 215 22.88 -19.16 -8.96
N TRP A 216 23.51 -19.53 -7.86
CA TRP A 216 24.89 -19.20 -7.53
C TRP A 216 25.84 -20.13 -8.29
N THR A 217 26.49 -19.58 -9.32
CA THR A 217 27.27 -20.37 -10.29
C THR A 217 28.69 -20.69 -9.83
N ASN A 218 29.31 -19.83 -9.03
CA ASN A 218 30.62 -20.05 -8.41
C ASN A 218 30.53 -20.27 -6.90
N GLY A 219 29.35 -20.63 -6.42
CA GLY A 219 29.09 -20.90 -5.01
C GLY A 219 29.68 -22.23 -4.53
N PRO A 220 29.60 -22.49 -3.22
CA PRO A 220 30.19 -23.69 -2.61
C PRO A 220 29.45 -24.98 -2.99
N VAL A 221 28.18 -24.89 -3.39
CA VAL A 221 27.33 -26.02 -3.78
C VAL A 221 26.73 -25.75 -5.16
N GLU A 222 26.91 -26.69 -6.08
CA GLU A 222 26.33 -26.62 -7.42
C GLU A 222 24.80 -26.59 -7.35
N GLY A 223 24.17 -25.68 -8.09
CA GLY A 223 22.71 -25.53 -8.11
C GLY A 223 22.13 -24.83 -6.88
N TYR A 224 22.96 -24.30 -5.97
CA TYR A 224 22.48 -23.54 -4.82
C TYR A 224 22.02 -22.13 -5.25
N GLY A 225 21.01 -21.61 -4.57
CA GLY A 225 20.30 -20.43 -5.03
C GLY A 225 19.11 -20.07 -4.17
N PHE A 226 18.36 -19.07 -4.61
CA PHE A 226 17.15 -18.60 -3.95
C PHE A 226 16.17 -18.00 -4.95
N THR A 227 14.92 -17.87 -4.54
CA THR A 227 13.86 -17.27 -5.35
C THR A 227 13.35 -16.01 -4.66
N ILE A 228 13.11 -14.95 -5.42
CA ILE A 228 12.46 -13.73 -4.93
C ILE A 228 11.18 -13.53 -5.73
N GLY A 229 10.10 -13.16 -5.04
CA GLY A 229 8.87 -12.67 -5.67
C GLY A 229 8.52 -11.28 -5.15
N THR A 230 8.11 -10.37 -6.03
CA THR A 230 7.52 -9.09 -5.63
C THR A 230 6.02 -9.28 -5.36
N SER A 231 5.52 -8.68 -4.27
CA SER A 231 4.07 -8.70 -3.99
C SER A 231 3.27 -7.87 -5.00
N THR A 232 3.91 -6.87 -5.62
CA THR A 232 3.33 -6.03 -6.67
C THR A 232 3.39 -6.67 -8.06
N ARG A 233 4.11 -7.79 -8.20
CA ARG A 233 4.42 -8.44 -9.49
C ARG A 233 5.13 -7.54 -10.51
N GLU A 234 5.64 -6.39 -10.05
CA GLU A 234 6.47 -5.52 -10.88
C GLU A 234 7.86 -6.12 -11.09
N PRO A 235 8.49 -5.84 -12.24
CA PRO A 235 9.86 -6.28 -12.49
C PRO A 235 10.83 -5.72 -11.44
N LEU A 236 11.73 -6.57 -10.93
CA LEU A 236 12.83 -6.11 -10.09
C LEU A 236 13.80 -5.26 -10.91
N GLY A 237 14.23 -4.12 -10.37
CA GLY A 237 15.38 -3.40 -10.88
C GLY A 237 16.69 -4.13 -10.58
N GLU A 238 17.70 -4.00 -11.43
CA GLU A 238 19.01 -4.65 -11.25
C GLU A 238 19.66 -4.28 -9.91
N ASP A 239 19.56 -3.02 -9.47
CA ASP A 239 20.11 -2.57 -8.17
C ASP A 239 19.50 -3.32 -6.98
N VAL A 240 18.20 -3.63 -7.06
CA VAL A 240 17.50 -4.43 -6.06
C VAL A 240 18.03 -5.86 -6.12
N MET A 241 18.10 -6.48 -7.32
CA MET A 241 18.65 -7.83 -7.48
C MET A 241 20.07 -7.95 -6.88
N ARG A 242 20.93 -6.96 -7.13
CA ARG A 242 22.30 -6.91 -6.58
C ARG A 242 22.31 -6.81 -5.06
N ARG A 243 21.41 -6.04 -4.47
CA ARG A 243 21.28 -5.93 -3.01
C ARG A 243 20.87 -7.26 -2.37
N GLU A 244 19.89 -7.94 -2.96
CA GLU A 244 19.41 -9.23 -2.45
C GLU A 244 20.50 -10.32 -2.56
N ILE A 245 21.31 -10.31 -3.64
CA ILE A 245 22.48 -11.18 -3.76
C ILE A 245 23.48 -10.95 -2.62
N ARG A 246 23.80 -9.69 -2.27
CA ARG A 246 24.71 -9.41 -1.15
C ARG A 246 24.18 -9.97 0.16
N GLY A 247 22.91 -9.70 0.47
CA GLY A 247 22.28 -10.20 1.70
C GLY A 247 22.28 -11.73 1.78
N PHE A 248 22.02 -12.40 0.67
CA PHE A 248 22.07 -13.87 0.60
C PHE A 248 23.47 -14.43 0.84
N VAL A 249 24.52 -13.83 0.24
CA VAL A 249 25.90 -14.27 0.41
C VAL A 249 26.42 -13.98 1.83
N GLU A 250 26.10 -12.82 2.41
CA GLU A 250 26.48 -12.46 3.78
C GLU A 250 25.83 -13.38 4.82
N GLY A 251 24.60 -13.83 4.55
CA GLY A 251 23.88 -14.78 5.41
C GLY A 251 24.32 -16.23 5.28
N TYR A 252 25.23 -16.55 4.35
CA TYR A 252 25.76 -17.90 4.19
C TYR A 252 26.90 -18.17 5.17
N GLU A 253 26.63 -18.96 6.22
CA GLU A 253 27.66 -19.56 7.07
C GLU A 253 27.98 -20.98 6.56
N PRO A 254 29.26 -21.32 6.27
CA PRO A 254 29.66 -22.62 5.74
C PRO A 254 29.52 -23.80 6.72
#